data_AF-A0A814ZKT0-F1
#
_entry.id   AF-A0A814ZKT0-F1
#
_cell.length_a   1.000
_cell.length_b   1.000
_cell.length_c   1.000
_cell.angle_alpha   90.00
_cell.angle_beta   90.00
_cell.angle_gamma   90.00
#
_symmetry.space_group_name_H-M   'P 1'
#
loop_
_entity.id
_entity.type
_entity.pdbx_description
1 polymer ?
#
loop_
_entity_poly.entity_id
_entity_poly.type
_entity_poly.pdbx_seq_one_letter_code
_entity_poly.pdbx_strand_id
1 'polypeptide(L)'
;MKLFLYFIFLHSLGECIQPYFPRQVTFLARENYDGKKNLFAIDEINQRAYQSWGKKSFDERRAYAMKDMPYMFPDPSQSKYYVQLTYFTPPPPPGCHYGIYALDGLGFSFNVFPDHWQKHLDSFEILNYVHFTSKMIHSNQSKENEDYWYSDEKCRLSSGEMVPCQEIYFRRGTEIPLRTTRVDYNIVALVQKTTAYEILSIGEPDEKYFDSIPKNWTESCEDAKFGISYDGNSSYLYPGKTVLVQVWLRTAPHKVNGNDTLRIQWTAHDDDKYITLTPKELVFNGENFSEKQTLTIKRHEGQAEAIFYPIFHGGGLEPVFTEKYSFTLFNELG
;
A
#
# COMPACT_ATOMS: atom_id res chain seq x y z
N MET A 1 36.70 -2.15 45.98
CA MET A 1 36.04 -1.01 45.29
C MET A 1 36.58 -0.76 43.88
N LYS A 2 37.91 -0.81 43.62
CA LYS A 2 38.47 -0.61 42.26
C LYS A 2 38.13 -1.74 41.24
N LEU A 3 38.00 -2.99 41.67
CA LEU A 3 37.64 -4.11 40.79
C LEU A 3 36.17 -4.08 40.32
N PHE A 4 35.26 -3.53 41.14
CA PHE A 4 33.82 -3.46 40.84
C PHE A 4 33.52 -2.37 39.81
N LEU A 5 34.25 -1.24 39.88
CA LEU A 5 34.21 -0.18 38.87
C LEU A 5 34.75 -0.65 37.50
N TYR A 6 35.74 -1.56 37.47
CA TYR A 6 36.27 -2.12 36.22
C TYR A 6 35.25 -3.05 35.53
N PHE A 7 34.46 -3.81 36.31
CA PHE A 7 33.37 -4.63 35.77
C PHE A 7 32.20 -3.81 35.21
N ILE A 8 31.86 -2.69 35.86
CA ILE A 8 30.81 -1.77 35.38
C ILE A 8 31.27 -1.05 34.09
N PHE A 9 32.55 -0.68 33.98
CA PHE A 9 33.12 -0.05 32.78
C PHE A 9 33.27 -1.02 31.59
N LEU A 10 33.50 -2.31 31.85
CA LEU A 10 33.53 -3.34 30.79
C LEU A 10 32.12 -3.73 30.31
N HIS A 11 31.09 -3.60 31.15
CA HIS A 11 29.70 -3.83 30.73
C HIS A 11 29.08 -2.64 29.97
N SER A 12 29.65 -1.43 30.06
CA SER A 12 29.17 -0.29 29.27
C SER A 12 29.75 -0.20 27.86
N LEU A 13 30.72 -1.05 27.49
CA LEU A 13 31.38 -1.02 26.18
C LEU A 13 30.75 -1.95 25.12
N GLY A 14 29.72 -2.70 25.49
CA GLY A 14 28.86 -3.40 24.53
C GLY A 14 27.66 -2.52 24.20
N GLU A 15 27.88 -1.36 23.58
CA GLU A 15 26.79 -0.54 23.03
C GLU A 15 26.03 -1.41 22.02
N CYS A 16 24.93 -2.02 22.49
CA CYS A 16 23.96 -2.70 21.64
C CYS A 16 23.12 -1.62 20.95
N ILE A 17 23.79 -0.75 20.19
CA ILE A 17 23.11 0.18 19.29
C ILE A 17 22.68 -0.67 18.09
N GLN A 18 21.38 -0.77 17.91
CA GLN A 18 20.79 -1.41 16.74
C GLN A 18 21.34 -0.72 15.48
N PRO A 19 21.84 -1.47 14.49
CA PRO A 19 22.31 -0.88 13.25
C PRO A 19 21.16 -0.14 12.58
N TYR A 20 21.45 1.05 12.07
CA TYR A 20 20.44 1.99 11.61
C TYR A 20 20.78 2.45 10.19
N PHE A 21 19.89 2.21 9.23
CA PHE A 21 20.05 2.74 7.86
C PHE A 21 20.02 4.28 7.89
N PRO A 22 20.74 5.02 7.04
CA PRO A 22 20.71 6.48 7.11
C PRO A 22 19.28 7.05 6.98
N ARG A 23 18.92 8.01 7.84
CA ARG A 23 17.56 8.62 7.94
C ARG A 23 17.13 9.37 6.68
N GLN A 24 18.10 9.94 5.98
CA GLN A 24 17.92 10.62 4.71
C GLN A 24 18.91 10.03 3.71
N VAL A 25 18.41 9.42 2.64
CA VAL A 25 19.23 8.60 1.76
C VAL A 25 18.60 8.41 0.38
N THR A 26 19.43 8.39 -0.65
CA THR A 26 19.05 7.93 -1.99
C THR A 26 19.90 6.73 -2.37
N PHE A 27 19.29 5.64 -2.81
CA PHE A 27 20.00 4.39 -3.10
C PHE A 27 19.26 3.49 -4.09
N LEU A 28 20.00 2.59 -4.73
CA LEU A 28 19.43 1.47 -5.47
C LEU A 28 19.44 0.23 -4.58
N ALA A 29 18.32 -0.49 -4.51
CA ALA A 29 18.23 -1.80 -3.90
C ALA A 29 18.08 -2.88 -4.97
N ARG A 30 18.83 -3.97 -4.83
CA ARG A 30 18.77 -5.13 -5.72
C ARG A 30 18.59 -6.39 -4.90
N GLU A 31 17.50 -7.11 -5.14
CA GLU A 31 17.31 -8.44 -4.58
C GLU A 31 17.97 -9.51 -5.46
N ASN A 32 18.61 -10.48 -4.82
CA ASN A 32 19.35 -11.53 -5.53
C ASN A 32 18.45 -12.46 -6.37
N TYR A 33 17.13 -12.52 -6.11
CA TYR A 33 16.23 -13.46 -6.78
C TYR A 33 15.63 -12.94 -8.09
N ASP A 34 15.36 -11.65 -8.21
CA ASP A 34 14.74 -11.08 -9.42
C ASP A 34 15.71 -10.21 -10.23
N GLY A 35 16.85 -9.85 -9.64
CA GLY A 35 17.88 -9.02 -10.25
C GLY A 35 17.44 -7.59 -10.60
N LYS A 36 16.23 -7.18 -10.21
CA LYS A 36 15.70 -5.85 -10.51
C LYS A 36 16.35 -4.83 -9.57
N LYS A 37 16.63 -3.66 -10.13
CA LYS A 37 17.10 -2.51 -9.36
C LYS A 37 15.91 -1.59 -9.13
N ASN A 38 15.61 -1.33 -7.86
CA ASN A 38 14.64 -0.34 -7.45
C ASN A 38 15.39 0.86 -6.91
N LEU A 39 15.02 2.07 -7.34
CA LEU A 39 15.56 3.31 -6.78
C LEU A 39 14.66 3.76 -5.64
N PHE A 40 15.26 4.14 -4.53
CA PHE A 40 14.60 4.71 -3.37
C PHE A 40 15.22 6.07 -3.04
N ALA A 41 14.37 7.02 -2.66
CA ALA A 41 14.77 8.21 -1.94
C ALA A 41 13.89 8.32 -0.68
N ILE A 42 14.52 8.31 0.49
CA ILE A 42 13.84 8.29 1.79
C ILE A 42 14.26 9.52 2.55
N ASP A 43 13.27 10.26 3.04
CA ASP A 43 13.44 11.43 3.87
C ASP A 43 12.58 11.27 5.12
N GLU A 44 13.13 10.56 6.10
CA GLU A 44 12.46 10.30 7.38
C GLU A 44 12.21 11.60 8.18
N ILE A 45 13.02 12.64 7.98
CA ILE A 45 12.86 13.90 8.70
C ILE A 45 11.62 14.64 8.22
N ASN A 46 11.47 14.78 6.90
CA ASN A 46 10.31 15.45 6.30
C ASN A 46 9.14 14.50 6.02
N GLN A 47 9.23 13.24 6.44
CA GLN A 47 8.17 12.23 6.30
C GLN A 47 7.67 12.10 4.86
N ARG A 48 8.62 11.91 3.93
CA ARG A 48 8.36 11.63 2.52
C ARG A 48 9.30 10.56 1.97
N ALA A 49 8.80 9.75 1.04
CA ALA A 49 9.57 8.70 0.39
C ALA A 49 9.16 8.55 -1.08
N TYR A 50 10.12 8.14 -1.90
CA TYR A 50 9.98 7.89 -3.32
C TYR A 50 10.55 6.52 -3.64
N GLN A 51 9.89 5.82 -4.56
CA GLN A 51 10.37 4.58 -5.14
C GLN A 51 10.13 4.59 -6.65
N SER A 52 11.10 4.13 -7.43
CA SER A 52 10.86 3.77 -8.83
C SER A 52 11.39 2.39 -9.19
N TRP A 53 10.62 1.67 -9.99
CA TRP A 53 10.94 0.33 -10.45
C TRP A 53 10.45 0.12 -11.88
N GLY A 54 11.14 -0.74 -12.63
CA GLY A 54 10.82 -0.96 -14.04
C GLY A 54 11.97 -1.64 -14.79
N LYS A 55 11.66 -2.39 -15.85
CA LYS A 55 12.66 -3.18 -16.59
C LYS A 55 13.35 -2.41 -17.71
N LYS A 56 12.74 -1.32 -18.25
CA LYS A 56 13.25 -0.49 -19.36
C LYS A 56 12.61 0.91 -19.32
N SER A 57 13.20 1.86 -20.05
CA SER A 57 12.84 3.29 -20.18
C SER A 57 11.37 3.63 -20.49
N PHE A 58 10.52 2.64 -20.74
CA PHE A 58 9.11 2.83 -21.00
C PHE A 58 8.21 2.29 -19.89
N ASP A 59 8.59 1.28 -19.11
CA ASP A 59 7.73 0.75 -18.01
C ASP A 59 8.17 1.29 -16.64
N GLU A 60 8.36 2.61 -16.54
CA GLU A 60 8.73 3.23 -15.28
C GLU A 60 7.49 3.36 -14.40
N ARG A 61 7.48 2.60 -13.31
CA ARG A 61 6.53 2.75 -12.22
C ARG A 61 7.18 3.60 -11.14
N ARG A 62 6.41 4.55 -10.62
CA ARG A 62 6.83 5.42 -9.54
C ARG A 62 5.81 5.36 -8.42
N ALA A 63 6.28 5.41 -7.20
CA ALA A 63 5.44 5.61 -6.05
C ALA A 63 6.03 6.64 -5.11
N TYR A 64 5.12 7.25 -4.36
CA TYR A 64 5.42 8.26 -3.38
C TYR A 64 4.63 7.95 -2.12
N ALA A 65 5.25 8.13 -0.95
CA ALA A 65 4.58 8.15 0.34
C ALA A 65 4.86 9.51 1.00
N MET A 66 3.83 10.17 1.53
CA MET A 66 3.98 11.50 2.14
C MET A 66 2.87 11.78 3.15
N LYS A 67 3.21 12.52 4.20
CA LYS A 67 2.27 12.91 5.27
C LYS A 67 1.33 14.03 4.88
N ASP A 68 1.81 15.01 4.13
CA ASP A 68 1.02 16.15 3.66
C ASP A 68 0.70 15.92 2.19
N MET A 69 -0.59 15.80 1.83
CA MET A 69 -1.02 15.47 0.47
C MET A 69 -0.86 16.69 -0.46
N PRO A 70 0.14 16.73 -1.36
CA PRO A 70 0.36 17.88 -2.23
C PRO A 70 -0.75 17.91 -3.27
N TYR A 71 -1.22 19.11 -3.56
CA TYR A 71 -2.24 19.38 -4.57
C TYR A 71 -3.60 18.72 -4.32
N MET A 72 -3.84 18.18 -3.11
CA MET A 72 -5.18 17.78 -2.70
C MET A 72 -6.09 19.01 -2.59
N PHE A 73 -7.39 18.82 -2.83
CA PHE A 73 -8.39 19.84 -2.52
C PHE A 73 -8.18 20.34 -1.08
N PRO A 74 -8.09 21.66 -0.85
CA PRO A 74 -8.12 22.17 0.50
C PRO A 74 -9.46 21.74 1.10
N ASP A 75 -9.43 21.14 2.30
CA ASP A 75 -10.59 20.89 3.17
C ASP A 75 -11.14 19.46 3.34
N PRO A 76 -10.28 18.42 3.51
CA PRO A 76 -10.67 17.39 4.46
C PRO A 76 -9.65 17.18 5.58
N SER A 77 -10.16 16.67 6.71
CA SER A 77 -9.40 15.97 7.76
C SER A 77 -8.39 14.97 7.19
N GLN A 78 -8.67 14.48 5.98
CA GLN A 78 -7.89 13.52 5.24
C GLN A 78 -6.48 14.03 4.88
N SER A 79 -6.31 15.33 4.66
CA SER A 79 -5.01 15.96 4.36
C SER A 79 -3.94 15.76 5.44
N LYS A 80 -4.33 15.32 6.65
CA LYS A 80 -3.43 15.06 7.78
C LYS A 80 -2.88 13.62 7.82
N TYR A 81 -3.40 12.75 6.95
CA TYR A 81 -2.99 11.35 6.88
C TYR A 81 -1.93 11.16 5.80
N TYR A 82 -1.17 10.07 5.94
CA TYR A 82 -0.27 9.67 4.87
C TYR A 82 -1.06 9.23 3.64
N VAL A 83 -0.54 9.60 2.48
CA VAL A 83 -0.97 9.06 1.19
C VAL A 83 0.16 8.25 0.57
N GLN A 84 -0.19 7.10 -0.01
CA GLN A 84 0.65 6.46 -1.00
C GLN A 84 0.05 6.70 -2.39
N LEU A 85 0.81 7.34 -3.28
CA LEU A 85 0.45 7.52 -4.70
C LEU A 85 1.33 6.62 -5.55
N THR A 86 0.75 5.87 -6.47
CA THR A 86 1.48 5.03 -7.43
C THR A 86 1.04 5.31 -8.86
N TYR A 87 2.02 5.46 -9.74
CA TYR A 87 1.85 5.83 -11.14
C TYR A 87 2.41 4.75 -12.06
N PHE A 88 1.65 4.42 -13.10
CA PHE A 88 1.99 3.42 -14.11
C PHE A 88 2.01 4.08 -15.50
N THR A 89 3.15 4.01 -16.18
CA THR A 89 3.34 4.53 -17.55
C THR A 89 4.00 3.45 -18.42
N PRO A 90 3.64 3.28 -19.72
CA PRO A 90 2.34 3.01 -20.39
C PRO A 90 1.83 1.55 -20.26
N PRO A 91 0.64 1.16 -20.82
CA PRO A 91 -0.25 1.86 -21.76
C PRO A 91 -1.62 2.32 -21.17
N PRO A 92 -2.42 3.08 -21.96
CA PRO A 92 -3.65 3.73 -21.51
C PRO A 92 -4.78 2.78 -21.08
N PRO A 93 -5.69 3.24 -20.18
CA PRO A 93 -5.55 4.50 -19.44
C PRO A 93 -4.34 4.42 -18.51
N PRO A 94 -3.54 5.49 -18.34
CA PRO A 94 -2.45 5.49 -17.37
C PRO A 94 -3.09 5.18 -16.01
N GLY A 95 -2.92 3.95 -15.54
CA GLY A 95 -3.35 3.59 -14.22
C GLY A 95 -2.55 4.46 -13.27
N CYS A 96 -3.21 5.25 -12.46
CA CYS A 96 -2.60 5.71 -11.23
C CYS A 96 -3.60 5.42 -10.12
N HIS A 97 -3.05 4.97 -9.00
CA HIS A 97 -3.82 4.63 -7.83
C HIS A 97 -3.23 5.39 -6.65
N TYR A 98 -4.08 5.86 -5.77
CA TYR A 98 -3.63 6.33 -4.48
C TYR A 98 -4.41 5.65 -3.37
N GLY A 99 -3.90 5.73 -2.15
CA GLY A 99 -4.70 5.43 -0.98
C GLY A 99 -4.21 6.19 0.24
N ILE A 100 -5.16 6.45 1.13
CA ILE A 100 -4.95 7.25 2.33
C ILE A 100 -4.93 6.32 3.54
N TYR A 101 -3.91 6.39 4.40
CA TYR A 101 -3.86 5.65 5.66
C TYR A 101 -4.73 6.37 6.72
N ALA A 102 -6.02 6.01 6.77
CA ALA A 102 -7.01 6.61 7.66
C ALA A 102 -7.75 5.55 8.51
N LEU A 103 -8.24 5.99 9.68
CA LEU A 103 -8.91 5.20 10.74
C LEU A 103 -10.12 4.40 10.26
N ASP A 104 -10.89 4.95 9.32
CA ASP A 104 -12.21 4.41 8.97
C ASP A 104 -12.22 3.57 7.68
N GLY A 105 -11.04 3.09 7.26
CA GLY A 105 -10.88 2.35 6.01
C GLY A 105 -10.59 0.86 6.19
N LEU A 106 -11.17 0.03 5.32
CA LEU A 106 -10.59 -1.30 5.05
C LEU A 106 -9.14 -1.11 4.60
N GLY A 107 -8.26 -1.98 5.10
CA GLY A 107 -6.82 -1.87 4.96
C GLY A 107 -6.34 -1.55 3.54
N PHE A 108 -5.26 -0.77 3.46
CA PHE A 108 -4.63 -0.46 2.19
C PHE A 108 -3.98 -1.72 1.62
N SER A 109 -4.54 -2.27 0.54
CA SER A 109 -4.17 -3.57 -0.02
C SER A 109 -2.92 -3.52 -0.92
N PHE A 110 -2.36 -2.34 -1.16
CA PHE A 110 -1.25 -2.14 -2.08
C PHE A 110 -0.19 -1.23 -1.47
N ASN A 111 0.61 -1.73 -0.54
CA ASN A 111 1.80 -1.04 -0.02
C ASN A 111 3.03 -1.42 -0.86
N VAL A 112 3.79 -0.43 -1.33
CA VAL A 112 5.05 -0.69 -2.08
C VAL A 112 6.30 -0.27 -1.29
N PHE A 113 6.10 0.46 -0.19
CA PHE A 113 7.13 0.84 0.75
C PHE A 113 7.33 -0.25 1.82
N PRO A 114 8.38 -0.18 2.65
CA PRO A 114 8.61 -1.19 3.68
C PRO A 114 7.39 -1.41 4.59
N ASP A 115 6.93 -2.67 4.69
CA ASP A 115 5.70 -3.02 5.41
C ASP A 115 5.70 -2.60 6.88
N HIS A 116 6.87 -2.54 7.52
CA HIS A 116 6.99 -2.12 8.92
C HIS A 116 6.76 -0.62 9.14
N TRP A 117 6.65 0.19 8.08
CA TRP A 117 6.22 1.59 8.17
C TRP A 117 4.72 1.71 8.44
N GLN A 118 3.97 0.67 8.12
CA GLN A 118 2.55 0.59 8.40
C GLN A 118 2.32 0.05 9.82
N LYS A 119 1.63 0.83 10.66
CA LYS A 119 1.18 0.43 12.00
C LYS A 119 -0.32 0.18 11.92
N HIS A 120 -0.72 -1.09 11.88
CA HIS A 120 -2.11 -1.51 11.62
C HIS A 120 -2.64 -1.02 10.25
N LEU A 121 -3.95 -0.99 10.02
CA LEU A 121 -4.54 -0.69 8.71
C LEU A 121 -4.78 0.82 8.47
N ASP A 122 -4.57 1.62 9.50
CA ASP A 122 -5.03 3.00 9.65
C ASP A 122 -3.92 4.03 9.87
N SER A 123 -2.68 3.60 10.11
CA SER A 123 -1.56 4.53 10.31
C SER A 123 -0.29 4.10 9.59
N PHE A 124 0.48 5.10 9.20
CA PHE A 124 1.72 4.94 8.46
C PHE A 124 2.73 5.98 8.96
N GLU A 125 3.98 5.58 9.09
CA GLU A 125 5.06 6.45 9.50
C GLU A 125 6.31 6.03 8.74
N ILE A 126 6.94 6.99 8.07
CA ILE A 126 8.20 6.71 7.38
C ILE A 126 9.27 6.62 8.45
N LEU A 127 9.81 5.41 8.61
CA LEU A 127 10.82 5.05 9.58
C LEU A 127 12.08 4.58 8.87
N ASN A 128 13.03 4.03 9.63
CA ASN A 128 14.21 3.40 9.07
C ASN A 128 13.85 2.43 7.93
N TYR A 129 14.61 2.43 6.84
CA TYR A 129 14.35 1.54 5.69
C TYR A 129 14.42 0.06 6.07
N VAL A 130 15.25 -0.28 7.07
CA VAL A 130 15.49 -1.66 7.50
C VAL A 130 15.03 -1.83 8.94
N HIS A 131 14.00 -2.65 9.17
CA HIS A 131 13.57 -2.99 10.53
C HIS A 131 14.07 -4.37 10.96
N PHE A 132 14.78 -4.43 12.08
CA PHE A 132 15.22 -5.66 12.72
C PHE A 132 14.27 -6.01 13.86
N THR A 133 13.78 -7.25 13.86
CA THR A 133 12.88 -7.78 14.89
C THR A 133 13.66 -8.32 16.10
N SER A 134 14.88 -8.79 15.85
CA SER A 134 15.73 -9.44 16.85
C SER A 134 16.86 -8.50 17.28
N LYS A 135 17.54 -8.84 18.38
CA LYS A 135 18.65 -8.02 18.85
C LYS A 135 19.86 -8.22 17.94
N MET A 136 20.46 -7.14 17.46
CA MET A 136 21.62 -7.22 16.58
C MET A 136 22.93 -7.15 17.39
N ILE A 137 23.88 -8.02 17.05
CA ILE A 137 25.21 -8.13 17.64
C ILE A 137 26.23 -7.67 16.60
N HIS A 138 27.05 -6.68 16.95
CA HIS A 138 28.20 -6.28 16.13
C HIS A 138 29.26 -7.39 16.16
N SER A 139 29.72 -7.81 14.98
CA SER A 139 30.71 -8.87 14.86
C SER A 139 32.12 -8.39 15.14
N ASN A 140 32.86 -9.19 15.91
CA ASN A 140 34.30 -9.01 16.12
C ASN A 140 35.13 -9.59 14.96
N GLN A 141 34.48 -10.19 13.96
CA GLN A 141 35.10 -10.83 12.79
C GLN A 141 34.80 -10.03 11.50
N SER A 142 34.72 -8.71 11.61
CA SER A 142 34.55 -7.83 10.46
C SER A 142 35.65 -8.09 9.41
N LYS A 143 35.23 -8.24 8.15
CA LYS A 143 36.20 -8.35 7.04
C LYS A 143 36.97 -7.03 6.94
N GLU A 144 38.15 -7.05 6.31
CA GLU A 144 39.04 -5.88 6.24
C GLU A 144 38.34 -4.57 5.78
N ASN A 145 37.26 -4.68 5.01
CA ASN A 145 36.54 -3.55 4.41
C ASN A 145 35.06 -3.42 4.85
N GLU A 146 34.58 -4.26 5.77
CA GLU A 146 33.15 -4.28 6.15
C GLU A 146 32.95 -4.40 7.66
N ASP A 147 32.08 -3.56 8.21
CA ASP A 147 31.48 -3.77 9.52
C ASP A 147 30.19 -4.60 9.35
N TYR A 148 29.91 -5.49 10.30
CA TYR A 148 28.88 -6.52 10.15
C TYR A 148 28.12 -6.73 11.47
N TRP A 149 26.79 -6.77 11.37
CA TRP A 149 25.90 -7.10 12.47
C TRP A 149 25.05 -8.31 12.10
N TYR A 150 24.77 -9.15 13.08
CA TYR A 150 23.89 -10.32 12.94
C TYR A 150 22.92 -10.41 14.10
N SER A 151 21.76 -11.01 13.87
CA SER A 151 20.77 -11.26 14.91
C SER A 151 21.29 -12.29 15.91
N ASP A 152 21.02 -12.07 17.19
CA ASP A 152 21.24 -13.06 18.24
C ASP A 152 20.41 -14.34 18.02
N GLU A 153 19.26 -14.19 17.39
CA GLU A 153 18.39 -15.28 16.94
C GLU A 153 18.94 -16.01 15.70
N LYS A 154 18.83 -17.33 15.70
CA LYS A 154 19.21 -18.20 14.58
C LYS A 154 18.02 -18.93 14.01
N CYS A 155 17.97 -18.99 12.68
CA CYS A 155 16.92 -19.61 11.90
C CYS A 155 17.46 -20.86 11.21
N ARG A 156 16.63 -21.90 11.13
CA ARG A 156 16.94 -23.13 10.40
C ARG A 156 16.41 -23.03 8.97
N LEU A 157 17.31 -23.05 7.99
CA LEU A 157 16.94 -23.11 6.58
C LEU A 157 16.32 -24.46 6.23
N SER A 158 15.60 -24.53 5.11
CA SER A 158 15.07 -25.81 4.61
C SER A 158 16.17 -26.82 4.25
N SER A 159 17.40 -26.36 4.01
CA SER A 159 18.59 -27.23 3.87
C SER A 159 19.03 -27.89 5.18
N GLY A 160 18.50 -27.43 6.31
CA GLY A 160 18.88 -27.85 7.66
C GLY A 160 19.97 -27.01 8.31
N GLU A 161 20.59 -26.08 7.57
CA GLU A 161 21.63 -25.17 8.07
C GLU A 161 21.06 -24.15 9.07
N MET A 162 21.83 -23.84 10.12
CA MET A 162 21.49 -22.84 11.13
C MET A 162 22.28 -21.55 10.87
N VAL A 163 21.58 -20.48 10.51
CA VAL A 163 22.16 -19.16 10.20
C VAL A 163 21.54 -18.07 11.06
N PRO A 164 22.17 -16.90 11.27
CA PRO A 164 21.47 -15.75 11.84
C PRO A 164 20.21 -15.43 11.03
N CYS A 165 19.10 -15.15 11.71
CA CYS A 165 17.84 -14.81 11.04
C CYS A 165 17.94 -13.49 10.25
N GLN A 166 18.70 -12.52 10.75
CA GLN A 166 18.89 -11.23 10.12
C GLN A 166 20.37 -10.78 10.21
N GLU A 167 20.83 -10.10 9.17
CA GLU A 167 22.19 -9.64 9.03
C GLU A 167 22.21 -8.32 8.25
N ILE A 168 23.18 -7.45 8.56
CA ILE A 168 23.44 -6.23 7.81
C ILE A 168 24.94 -5.93 7.80
N TYR A 169 25.39 -5.42 6.66
CA TYR A 169 26.79 -5.13 6.38
C TYR A 169 26.93 -3.67 5.97
N PHE A 170 27.95 -3.00 6.49
CA PHE A 170 28.29 -1.61 6.21
C PHE A 170 29.72 -1.50 5.70
N ARG A 171 30.02 -0.44 4.95
CA ARG A 171 31.42 -0.11 4.62
C ARG A 171 32.14 0.27 5.91
N ARG A 172 33.30 -0.33 6.15
CA ARG A 172 34.05 -0.20 7.41
C ARG A 172 34.23 1.25 7.85
N GLY A 173 33.92 1.51 9.12
CA GLY A 173 34.02 2.82 9.76
C GLY A 173 33.03 3.85 9.23
N THR A 174 31.96 3.43 8.55
CA THR A 174 30.96 4.33 7.96
C THR A 174 29.54 3.82 8.19
N GLU A 175 28.56 4.71 8.09
CA GLU A 175 27.13 4.36 8.12
C GLU A 175 26.59 3.94 6.75
N ILE A 176 27.45 3.68 5.75
CA ILE A 176 27.04 3.34 4.38
C ILE A 176 26.68 1.85 4.32
N PRO A 177 25.39 1.48 4.20
CA PRO A 177 24.99 0.08 4.15
C PRO A 177 25.33 -0.50 2.78
N LEU A 178 25.77 -1.76 2.78
CA LEU A 178 26.18 -2.50 1.58
C LEU A 178 25.16 -3.56 1.20
N ARG A 179 24.62 -4.27 2.20
CA ARG A 179 23.61 -5.32 2.00
C ARG A 179 22.96 -5.70 3.32
N THR A 180 21.73 -6.21 3.23
CA THR A 180 21.11 -6.99 4.29
C THR A 180 20.90 -8.42 3.84
N THR A 181 20.93 -9.33 4.79
CA THR A 181 20.58 -10.72 4.57
C THR A 181 19.53 -11.15 5.60
N ARG A 182 18.48 -11.83 5.18
CA ARG A 182 17.34 -12.22 6.03
C ARG A 182 16.85 -13.61 5.66
N VAL A 183 16.50 -14.42 6.65
CA VAL A 183 15.80 -15.68 6.41
C VAL A 183 14.33 -15.38 6.20
N ASP A 184 13.81 -15.85 5.08
CA ASP A 184 12.43 -15.60 4.66
C ASP A 184 11.84 -16.85 4.00
N TYR A 185 10.53 -17.01 4.12
CA TYR A 185 9.80 -18.09 3.47
C TYR A 185 9.55 -17.71 2.01
N ASN A 186 10.19 -18.42 1.08
CA ASN A 186 9.72 -18.44 -0.30
C ASN A 186 8.63 -19.52 -0.45
N ILE A 187 7.87 -19.50 -1.54
CA ILE A 187 6.70 -20.38 -1.78
C ILE A 187 6.97 -21.86 -1.46
N VAL A 188 8.21 -22.33 -1.54
CA VAL A 188 8.62 -23.74 -1.39
C VAL A 188 9.58 -24.02 -0.23
N ALA A 189 10.21 -23.03 0.39
CA ALA A 189 11.28 -23.22 1.36
C ALA A 189 11.64 -21.96 2.17
N LEU A 190 12.17 -22.17 3.39
CA LEU A 190 12.89 -21.16 4.15
C LEU A 190 14.30 -21.02 3.56
N VAL A 191 14.56 -19.85 2.98
CA VAL A 191 15.83 -19.52 2.33
C VAL A 191 16.39 -18.20 2.85
N GLN A 192 17.68 -18.01 2.66
CA GLN A 192 18.35 -16.76 2.99
C GLN A 192 18.27 -15.82 1.77
N LYS A 193 17.58 -14.68 1.92
CA LYS A 193 17.47 -13.63 0.91
C LYS A 193 18.46 -12.51 1.22
N THR A 194 19.16 -12.05 0.18
CA THR A 194 20.09 -10.93 0.28
C THR A 194 19.63 -9.79 -0.63
N THR A 195 19.61 -8.59 -0.06
CA THR A 195 19.33 -7.33 -0.74
C THR A 195 20.59 -6.49 -0.70
N ALA A 196 21.16 -6.21 -1.88
CA ALA A 196 22.34 -5.37 -2.02
C ALA A 196 21.95 -3.92 -2.25
N TYR A 197 22.76 -2.99 -1.72
CA TYR A 197 22.53 -1.55 -1.81
C TYR A 197 23.66 -0.85 -2.56
N GLU A 198 23.28 0.11 -3.39
CA GLU A 198 24.17 1.06 -4.04
C GLU A 198 23.75 2.46 -3.58
N ILE A 199 24.46 2.99 -2.59
CA ILE A 199 24.18 4.31 -2.02
C ILE A 199 24.62 5.38 -3.01
N LEU A 200 23.66 6.20 -3.45
CA LEU A 200 23.90 7.33 -4.35
C LEU A 200 24.20 8.60 -3.55
N SER A 201 23.48 8.83 -2.46
CA SER A 201 23.72 9.94 -1.53
C SER A 201 23.19 9.63 -0.12
N ILE A 202 23.85 10.21 0.89
CA ILE A 202 23.37 10.27 2.28
C ILE A 202 23.19 11.75 2.64
N GLY A 203 22.13 12.04 3.39
CA GLY A 203 21.63 13.39 3.64
C GLY A 203 20.35 13.64 2.86
N GLU A 204 19.87 14.89 2.90
CA GLU A 204 18.64 15.32 2.24
C GLU A 204 18.57 14.84 0.77
N PRO A 205 17.55 14.05 0.39
CA PRO A 205 17.40 13.63 -1.00
C PRO A 205 17.09 14.80 -1.92
N ASP A 206 17.49 14.68 -3.19
CA ASP A 206 17.24 15.69 -4.22
C ASP A 206 15.73 15.89 -4.45
N GLU A 207 15.27 17.14 -4.44
CA GLU A 207 13.85 17.51 -4.62
C GLU A 207 13.27 16.99 -5.94
N LYS A 208 14.10 16.72 -6.97
CA LYS A 208 13.62 16.16 -8.24
C LYS A 208 12.85 14.84 -8.07
N TYR A 209 13.12 14.07 -7.02
CA TYR A 209 12.39 12.83 -6.73
C TYR A 209 10.95 13.11 -6.26
N PHE A 210 10.69 14.27 -5.67
CA PHE A 210 9.38 14.66 -5.14
C PHE A 210 8.66 15.69 -6.02
N ASP A 211 9.38 16.48 -6.82
CA ASP A 211 8.81 17.46 -7.75
C ASP A 211 8.07 16.82 -8.95
N SER A 212 8.25 15.53 -9.16
CA SER A 212 7.62 14.78 -10.25
C SER A 212 6.21 14.24 -9.93
N ILE A 213 5.66 14.58 -8.76
CA ILE A 213 4.28 14.27 -8.38
C ILE A 213 3.32 15.04 -9.32
N PRO A 214 2.36 14.36 -9.98
CA PRO A 214 1.38 15.03 -10.84
C PRO A 214 0.58 16.07 -10.04
N LYS A 215 0.14 17.19 -10.62
CA LYS A 215 -0.58 18.22 -9.84
C LYS A 215 -2.06 17.94 -9.63
N ASN A 216 -2.69 17.08 -10.43
CA ASN A 216 -4.13 16.80 -10.35
C ASN A 216 -4.41 15.32 -10.07
N TRP A 217 -3.50 14.64 -9.38
CA TRP A 217 -3.62 13.19 -9.15
C TRP A 217 -4.90 12.80 -8.40
N THR A 218 -5.43 13.68 -7.53
CA THR A 218 -6.70 13.44 -6.82
C THR A 218 -7.92 13.42 -7.75
N GLU A 219 -7.83 14.04 -8.92
CA GLU A 219 -8.90 14.06 -9.93
C GLU A 219 -8.72 12.96 -10.98
N SER A 220 -7.46 12.56 -11.24
CA SER A 220 -7.12 11.66 -12.34
C SER A 220 -6.78 10.23 -11.92
N CYS A 221 -6.53 9.98 -10.63
CA CYS A 221 -6.16 8.67 -10.10
C CYS A 221 -7.32 8.02 -9.35
N GLU A 222 -7.40 6.70 -9.42
CA GLU A 222 -8.37 5.92 -8.67
C GLU A 222 -7.93 5.83 -7.21
N ASP A 223 -8.80 6.20 -6.25
CA ASP A 223 -8.57 5.83 -4.85
C ASP A 223 -8.76 4.31 -4.73
N ALA A 224 -7.69 3.58 -4.42
CA ALA A 224 -7.67 2.12 -4.31
C ALA A 224 -8.51 1.59 -3.14
N LYS A 225 -8.89 2.44 -2.19
CA LYS A 225 -9.81 2.10 -1.09
C LYS A 225 -11.27 2.33 -1.47
N PHE A 226 -11.54 3.17 -2.47
CA PHE A 226 -12.90 3.52 -2.85
C PHE A 226 -13.56 2.45 -3.70
N GLY A 227 -14.85 2.26 -3.44
CA GLY A 227 -15.65 1.26 -4.11
C GLY A 227 -16.82 0.82 -3.25
N ILE A 228 -17.60 -0.07 -3.84
CA ILE A 228 -18.77 -0.65 -3.21
C ILE A 228 -18.59 -2.14 -2.98
N SER A 229 -19.41 -2.66 -2.10
CA SER A 229 -19.51 -4.09 -1.83
C SER A 229 -20.98 -4.48 -1.82
N TYR A 230 -21.23 -5.73 -2.21
CA TYR A 230 -22.55 -6.35 -2.27
C TYR A 230 -22.61 -7.58 -1.36
N ASP A 231 -23.81 -7.93 -0.90
CA ASP A 231 -24.05 -9.24 -0.28
C ASP A 231 -24.21 -10.30 -1.38
N GLY A 232 -23.08 -10.64 -2.01
CA GLY A 232 -22.98 -11.43 -3.24
C GLY A 232 -22.92 -10.54 -4.49
N ASN A 233 -22.02 -10.86 -5.42
CA ASN A 233 -21.84 -10.08 -6.67
C ASN A 233 -22.78 -10.52 -7.81
N SER A 234 -23.67 -11.46 -7.51
CA SER A 234 -24.62 -11.98 -8.49
C SER A 234 -25.82 -12.61 -7.81
N SER A 235 -26.93 -12.70 -8.53
CA SER A 235 -28.10 -13.45 -8.11
C SER A 235 -28.84 -14.07 -9.29
N TYR A 236 -29.58 -15.16 -9.03
CA TYR A 236 -30.60 -15.67 -9.92
C TYR A 236 -31.94 -14.98 -9.61
N LEU A 237 -32.73 -14.67 -10.65
CA LEU A 237 -34.02 -13.99 -10.46
C LEU A 237 -35.05 -14.39 -11.52
N TYR A 238 -36.13 -15.06 -11.11
CA TYR A 238 -37.22 -15.44 -12.01
C TYR A 238 -38.10 -14.26 -12.44
N PRO A 239 -38.80 -14.36 -13.60
CA PRO A 239 -39.84 -13.41 -13.98
C PRO A 239 -40.88 -13.20 -12.87
N GLY A 240 -41.25 -11.94 -12.64
CA GLY A 240 -42.22 -11.54 -11.62
C GLY A 240 -41.70 -11.58 -10.17
N LYS A 241 -40.45 -12.00 -9.94
CA LYS A 241 -39.84 -12.07 -8.61
C LYS A 241 -38.99 -10.83 -8.30
N THR A 242 -38.59 -10.76 -7.05
CA THR A 242 -37.78 -9.67 -6.51
C THR A 242 -36.63 -10.25 -5.70
N VAL A 243 -35.45 -9.66 -5.84
CA VAL A 243 -34.31 -9.92 -4.97
C VAL A 243 -33.92 -8.64 -4.24
N LEU A 244 -33.43 -8.82 -3.02
CA LEU A 244 -32.89 -7.75 -2.19
C LEU A 244 -31.37 -7.88 -2.17
N VAL A 245 -30.68 -6.85 -2.61
CA VAL A 245 -29.22 -6.79 -2.62
C VAL A 245 -28.79 -5.75 -1.60
N GLN A 246 -28.00 -6.15 -0.61
CA GLN A 246 -27.38 -5.18 0.31
C GLN A 246 -26.16 -4.57 -0.37
N VAL A 247 -26.06 -3.24 -0.32
CA VAL A 247 -24.97 -2.44 -0.89
C VAL A 247 -24.39 -1.57 0.22
N TRP A 248 -23.07 -1.49 0.31
CA TRP A 248 -22.38 -0.58 1.25
C TRP A 248 -21.06 -0.08 0.69
N LEU A 249 -20.52 0.98 1.30
CA LEU A 249 -19.20 1.50 0.96
C LEU A 249 -18.11 0.82 1.77
N ARG A 250 -16.92 0.69 1.17
CA ARG A 250 -15.73 0.18 1.86
C ARG A 250 -15.09 1.21 2.77
N THR A 251 -15.26 2.48 2.45
CA THR A 251 -14.71 3.65 3.15
C THR A 251 -15.67 4.82 3.03
N ALA A 252 -15.52 5.81 3.93
CA ALA A 252 -16.25 7.07 3.79
C ALA A 252 -15.89 7.76 2.46
N PRO A 253 -16.83 8.45 1.80
CA PRO A 253 -16.51 9.29 0.65
C PRO A 253 -15.55 10.43 1.03
N HIS A 254 -14.83 10.97 0.04
CA HIS A 254 -14.04 12.17 0.24
C HIS A 254 -14.95 13.38 0.38
N LYS A 255 -14.58 14.28 1.30
CA LYS A 255 -15.23 15.59 1.40
C LYS A 255 -14.59 16.53 0.39
N VAL A 256 -15.33 16.89 -0.65
CA VAL A 256 -14.90 17.79 -1.72
C VAL A 256 -15.73 19.07 -1.65
N ASN A 257 -15.08 20.22 -1.47
CA ASN A 257 -15.73 21.52 -1.32
C ASN A 257 -16.86 21.53 -0.26
N GLY A 258 -16.60 20.90 0.89
CA GLY A 258 -17.57 20.83 1.98
C GLY A 258 -18.62 19.72 1.87
N ASN A 259 -18.69 19.01 0.74
CA ASN A 259 -19.68 17.96 0.48
C ASN A 259 -19.02 16.58 0.39
N ASP A 260 -19.46 15.65 1.21
CA ASP A 260 -19.03 14.25 1.26
C ASP A 260 -20.12 13.28 0.80
N THR A 261 -21.17 13.79 0.15
CA THR A 261 -22.26 12.96 -0.35
C THR A 261 -21.85 12.24 -1.63
N LEU A 262 -22.00 10.92 -1.61
CA LEU A 262 -21.96 10.05 -2.78
C LEU A 262 -23.38 9.61 -3.13
N ARG A 263 -23.74 9.72 -4.41
CA ARG A 263 -24.92 9.08 -4.98
C ARG A 263 -24.51 7.97 -5.92
N ILE A 264 -25.19 6.84 -5.82
CA ILE A 264 -24.94 5.67 -6.65
C ILE A 264 -26.20 5.34 -7.41
N GLN A 265 -26.09 5.33 -8.73
CA GLN A 265 -27.11 4.85 -9.65
C GLN A 265 -26.58 3.59 -10.34
N TRP A 266 -27.45 2.84 -11.02
CA TRP A 266 -27.03 1.69 -11.81
C TRP A 266 -27.55 1.82 -13.23
N THR A 267 -26.72 1.42 -14.18
CA THR A 267 -27.10 1.29 -15.58
C THR A 267 -26.86 -0.15 -16.02
N ALA A 268 -27.86 -0.73 -16.67
CA ALA A 268 -27.74 -2.04 -17.28
C ALA A 268 -26.93 -1.95 -18.58
N HIS A 269 -26.10 -2.95 -18.84
CA HIS A 269 -25.35 -3.05 -20.10
C HIS A 269 -26.27 -3.17 -21.32
N ASP A 270 -27.36 -3.92 -21.17
CA ASP A 270 -28.38 -4.17 -22.19
C ASP A 270 -29.70 -3.45 -21.85
N ASP A 271 -30.56 -3.25 -22.86
CA ASP A 271 -31.84 -2.52 -22.74
C ASP A 271 -32.76 -3.15 -21.68
N ASP A 272 -32.70 -2.61 -20.47
CA ASP A 272 -33.43 -3.03 -19.28
C ASP A 272 -34.86 -2.47 -19.30
N LYS A 273 -35.71 -3.01 -20.17
CA LYS A 273 -37.16 -2.73 -20.09
C LYS A 273 -37.90 -3.67 -19.13
N TYR A 274 -37.21 -4.72 -18.66
CA TYR A 274 -37.81 -5.82 -17.90
C TYR A 274 -37.33 -5.87 -16.45
N ILE A 275 -36.52 -4.93 -15.99
CA ILE A 275 -36.06 -4.86 -14.62
C ILE A 275 -36.41 -3.48 -14.06
N THR A 276 -36.65 -3.43 -12.76
CA THR A 276 -36.88 -2.19 -12.04
C THR A 276 -36.06 -2.23 -10.76
N LEU A 277 -35.25 -1.18 -10.61
CA LEU A 277 -34.42 -0.94 -9.44
C LEU A 277 -35.16 0.01 -8.48
N THR A 278 -35.18 -0.32 -7.20
CA THR A 278 -35.78 0.52 -6.16
C THR A 278 -34.92 0.50 -4.88
N PRO A 279 -34.47 1.65 -4.36
CA PRO A 279 -34.63 2.99 -4.95
C PRO A 279 -33.82 3.14 -6.24
N LYS A 280 -34.09 4.21 -7.01
CA LYS A 280 -33.33 4.52 -8.24
C LYS A 280 -31.89 4.95 -7.98
N GLU A 281 -31.64 5.46 -6.76
CA GLU A 281 -30.31 5.84 -6.30
C GLU A 281 -30.16 5.50 -4.82
N LEU A 282 -28.94 5.15 -4.42
CA LEU A 282 -28.52 5.09 -3.01
C LEU A 282 -27.68 6.31 -2.68
N VAL A 283 -27.76 6.79 -1.44
CA VAL A 283 -27.08 8.00 -0.99
C VAL A 283 -26.25 7.69 0.25
N PHE A 284 -24.95 7.93 0.16
CA PHE A 284 -23.99 7.74 1.24
C PHE A 284 -23.30 9.07 1.60
N ASN A 285 -22.90 9.24 2.85
CA ASN A 285 -22.14 10.38 3.36
C ASN A 285 -21.25 9.93 4.54
N GLY A 286 -20.53 10.87 5.18
CA GLY A 286 -19.65 10.57 6.30
C GLY A 286 -20.34 9.98 7.54
N GLU A 287 -21.67 10.08 7.66
CA GLU A 287 -22.42 9.57 8.82
C GLU A 287 -22.98 8.16 8.58
N ASN A 288 -23.33 7.81 7.35
CA ASN A 288 -24.01 6.55 7.02
C ASN A 288 -23.22 5.60 6.10
N PHE A 289 -21.97 5.93 5.73
CA PHE A 289 -21.19 5.10 4.79
C PHE A 289 -20.97 3.65 5.25
N SER A 290 -20.99 3.42 6.57
CA SER A 290 -20.83 2.09 7.17
C SER A 290 -22.13 1.28 7.20
N GLU A 291 -23.27 1.91 6.88
CA GLU A 291 -24.58 1.27 6.87
C GLU A 291 -24.80 0.51 5.56
N LYS A 292 -25.35 -0.71 5.68
CA LYS A 292 -25.84 -1.46 4.51
C LYS A 292 -27.18 -0.89 4.08
N GLN A 293 -27.27 -0.49 2.81
CA GLN A 293 -28.50 -0.02 2.19
C GLN A 293 -29.03 -1.10 1.24
N THR A 294 -30.36 -1.17 1.08
CA THR A 294 -31.01 -2.22 0.28
C THR A 294 -31.36 -1.70 -1.11
N LEU A 295 -30.82 -2.33 -2.14
CA LEU A 295 -31.26 -2.22 -3.53
C LEU A 295 -32.23 -3.37 -3.84
N THR A 296 -33.47 -3.04 -4.15
CA THR A 296 -34.51 -3.99 -4.55
C THR A 296 -34.52 -4.11 -6.06
N ILE A 297 -34.33 -5.32 -6.58
CA ILE A 297 -34.34 -5.58 -8.01
C ILE A 297 -35.54 -6.45 -8.35
N LYS A 298 -36.49 -5.89 -9.11
CA LYS A 298 -37.70 -6.59 -9.57
C LYS A 298 -37.59 -6.89 -11.05
N ARG A 299 -37.78 -8.16 -11.42
CA ARG A 299 -37.86 -8.60 -12.81
C ARG A 299 -39.32 -8.72 -13.26
N HIS A 300 -39.63 -8.17 -14.41
CA HIS A 300 -40.88 -8.31 -15.15
C HIS A 300 -40.81 -9.47 -16.16
N GLU A 301 -41.92 -9.81 -16.78
CA GLU A 301 -42.00 -10.84 -17.84
C GLU A 301 -41.03 -10.55 -19.00
N GLY A 302 -40.16 -11.49 -19.35
CA GLY A 302 -39.18 -11.35 -20.44
C GLY A 302 -37.86 -12.10 -20.19
N GLN A 303 -36.97 -12.18 -21.19
CA GLN A 303 -35.59 -12.60 -20.98
C GLN A 303 -34.78 -11.42 -20.44
N ALA A 304 -34.14 -11.60 -19.29
CA ALA A 304 -33.21 -10.59 -18.77
C ALA A 304 -32.13 -11.29 -17.95
N GLU A 305 -31.07 -11.73 -18.63
CA GLU A 305 -29.75 -11.66 -18.00
C GLU A 305 -29.33 -10.19 -18.09
N ALA A 306 -28.81 -9.63 -17.00
CA ALA A 306 -28.43 -8.23 -16.97
C ALA A 306 -27.20 -8.04 -16.09
N ILE A 307 -26.26 -7.24 -16.60
CA ILE A 307 -25.11 -6.78 -15.84
C ILE A 307 -25.35 -5.31 -15.52
N PHE A 308 -25.39 -4.99 -14.23
CA PHE A 308 -25.55 -3.62 -13.74
C PHE A 308 -24.18 -3.04 -13.40
N TYR A 309 -23.86 -1.89 -13.98
CA TYR A 309 -22.70 -1.11 -13.63
C TYR A 309 -23.13 0.07 -12.74
N PRO A 310 -22.49 0.26 -11.58
CA PRO A 310 -22.75 1.44 -10.77
C PRO A 310 -22.29 2.70 -11.52
N ILE A 311 -22.93 3.83 -11.26
CA ILE A 311 -22.50 5.17 -11.67
C ILE A 311 -22.37 5.99 -10.40
N PHE A 312 -21.18 6.53 -10.17
CA PHE A 312 -20.85 7.31 -8.99
C PHE A 312 -20.98 8.81 -9.27
N HIS A 313 -21.62 9.54 -8.36
CA HIS A 313 -21.73 11.00 -8.41
C HIS A 313 -21.41 11.59 -7.04
N GLY A 314 -20.40 12.46 -6.97
CA GLY A 314 -19.93 13.07 -5.73
C GLY A 314 -18.98 12.19 -4.95
N GLY A 315 -18.52 12.72 -3.81
CA GLY A 315 -17.68 11.99 -2.87
C GLY A 315 -16.27 11.67 -3.36
N GLY A 316 -15.84 12.15 -4.54
CA GLY A 316 -14.54 11.84 -5.12
C GLY A 316 -14.43 10.43 -5.72
N LEU A 317 -15.57 9.75 -5.95
CA LEU A 317 -15.62 8.41 -6.55
C LEU A 317 -15.82 8.44 -8.07
N GLU A 318 -15.96 9.61 -8.69
CA GLU A 318 -16.17 9.74 -10.14
C GLU A 318 -15.10 9.05 -11.00
N PRO A 319 -13.80 9.03 -10.62
CA PRO A 319 -12.76 8.33 -11.39
C PRO A 319 -12.72 6.80 -11.17
N VAL A 320 -13.57 6.23 -10.32
CA VAL A 320 -13.53 4.79 -9.99
C VAL A 320 -14.03 3.96 -11.16
N PHE A 321 -13.27 2.93 -11.56
CA PHE A 321 -13.65 2.00 -12.61
C PHE A 321 -14.86 1.15 -12.21
N THR A 322 -16.04 1.54 -12.69
CA THR A 322 -17.34 0.96 -12.33
C THR A 322 -17.47 -0.52 -12.71
N GLU A 323 -16.79 -0.95 -13.78
CA GLU A 323 -16.75 -2.34 -14.24
C GLU A 323 -16.25 -3.32 -13.17
N LYS A 324 -15.37 -2.88 -12.27
CA LYS A 324 -14.86 -3.71 -11.15
C LYS A 324 -15.93 -4.02 -10.09
N TYR A 325 -17.05 -3.30 -10.15
CA TYR A 325 -18.11 -3.32 -9.14
C TYR A 325 -19.48 -3.65 -9.76
N SER A 326 -19.48 -4.39 -10.86
CA SER A 326 -20.71 -4.83 -11.49
C SER A 326 -21.47 -5.83 -10.62
N PHE A 327 -22.78 -5.89 -10.81
CA PHE A 327 -23.66 -6.89 -10.23
C PHE A 327 -24.38 -7.64 -11.36
N THR A 328 -24.30 -8.97 -11.34
CA THR A 328 -24.85 -9.80 -12.42
C THR A 328 -26.14 -10.50 -12.00
N LEU A 329 -27.20 -10.32 -12.77
CA LEU A 329 -28.41 -11.11 -12.67
C LEU A 329 -28.42 -12.20 -13.72
N PHE A 330 -28.44 -13.45 -13.28
CA PHE A 330 -28.54 -14.61 -14.16
C PHE A 330 -29.99 -15.05 -14.35
N ASN A 331 -30.28 -15.56 -15.55
CA ASN A 331 -31.38 -16.49 -15.74
C ASN A 331 -30.95 -17.85 -15.15
N GLU A 332 -31.81 -18.51 -14.38
CA GLU A 332 -31.56 -19.94 -14.19
C GLU A 332 -31.69 -20.67 -15.53
N LEU A 333 -30.74 -21.56 -15.80
CA LEU A 333 -30.82 -22.54 -16.87
C LEU A 333 -32.04 -23.43 -16.60
N GLY A 334 -33.00 -23.41 -17.51
CA GLY A 334 -34.09 -24.38 -17.54
C GLY A 334 -33.61 -25.78 -17.89
#